data_AF-A0ABD3G903-F1
#
_entry.id   AF-A0ABD3G903-F1
#
_cell.length_a   1.000
_cell.length_b   1.000
_cell.length_c   1.000
_cell.angle_alpha   90.00
_cell.angle_beta   90.00
_cell.angle_gamma   90.00
#
_symmetry.space_group_name_H-M   'P 1'
#
loop_
_entity.id
_entity.type
_entity.pdbx_description
1 polymer ?
#
loop_
_entity_poly.entity_id
_entity_poly.type
_entity_poly.pdbx_seq_one_letter_code
_entity_poly.pdbx_strand_id
1 'polypeptide(L)'
;MSIPGTGNDVFSFTSAHDMAKAVAELLKSPNKWRPYTRIDKDGRGMPDLKVSFESLDEIKDQLKKEESFMITTLKLLVPSGGWTLDQEKVKRDRNEYFPSVHFRTAKELLEAVKEDPKVIV
;
A
#
# COMPACT_ATOMS: atom_id res chain seq x y z
N MET A 1 -20.03 -0.60 0.15
CA MET A 1 -18.74 -0.39 -0.55
C MET A 1 -18.40 -1.68 -1.28
N SER A 2 -17.92 -1.62 -2.53
CA SER A 2 -17.53 -2.82 -3.29
C SER A 2 -16.03 -3.08 -3.13
N ILE A 3 -15.65 -4.31 -2.79
CA ILE A 3 -14.25 -4.76 -2.68
C ILE A 3 -13.94 -5.66 -3.86
N PRO A 4 -12.88 -5.37 -4.65
CA PRO A 4 -12.44 -6.26 -5.72
C PRO A 4 -11.95 -7.60 -5.19
N GLY A 5 -12.36 -8.69 -5.84
CA GLY A 5 -11.92 -10.04 -5.49
C GLY A 5 -12.44 -10.48 -4.11
N THR A 6 -11.55 -11.09 -3.32
CA THR A 6 -11.93 -11.70 -2.03
C THR A 6 -11.82 -10.73 -0.85
N GLY A 7 -11.13 -9.61 -1.03
CA GLY A 7 -10.76 -8.70 0.06
C GLY A 7 -9.71 -9.23 1.04
N ASN A 8 -9.19 -10.45 0.83
CA ASN A 8 -8.13 -11.05 1.65
C ASN A 8 -6.73 -10.90 1.03
N ASP A 9 -6.65 -10.32 -0.16
CA ASP A 9 -5.40 -10.10 -0.89
C ASP A 9 -4.49 -9.12 -0.14
N VAL A 10 -3.20 -9.46 -0.05
CA VAL A 10 -2.20 -8.64 0.63
C VAL A 10 -1.62 -7.63 -0.35
N PHE A 11 -1.56 -6.38 0.08
CA PHE A 11 -0.90 -5.31 -0.66
C PHE A 11 0.03 -4.52 0.24
N SER A 12 1.05 -3.96 -0.39
CA SER A 12 2.04 -3.12 0.24
C SER A 12 1.55 -1.68 0.29
N PHE A 13 1.69 -1.03 1.45
CA PHE A 13 1.41 0.39 1.55
C PHE A 13 2.38 1.08 2.51
N THR A 14 2.47 2.40 2.39
CA THR A 14 3.10 3.24 3.39
C THR A 14 2.41 4.59 3.41
N SER A 15 2.54 5.28 4.53
CA SER A 15 1.94 6.60 4.74
C SER A 15 2.78 7.65 4.01
N ALA A 16 2.17 8.70 3.45
CA ALA A 16 2.89 9.74 2.72
C ALA A 16 3.94 10.43 3.62
N HIS A 17 3.60 10.60 4.90
CA HIS A 17 4.51 11.21 5.86
C HIS A 17 5.70 10.30 6.22
N ASP A 18 5.50 8.98 6.37
CA ASP A 18 6.62 8.07 6.64
C ASP A 18 7.48 7.85 5.38
N MET A 19 6.88 7.92 4.19
CA MET A 19 7.63 7.99 2.93
C MET A 19 8.56 9.21 2.90
N ALA A 20 8.06 10.40 3.30
CA ALA A 20 8.89 11.60 3.35
C ALA A 20 10.07 11.46 4.33
N LYS A 21 9.85 10.84 5.50
CA LYS A 21 10.94 10.51 6.44
C LYS A 21 11.97 9.59 5.82
N ALA A 22 11.52 8.56 5.10
CA ALA A 22 12.42 7.62 4.45
C ALA A 22 13.25 8.29 3.34
N VAL A 23 12.64 9.13 2.50
CA VAL A 23 13.38 9.93 1.51
C VAL A 23 14.44 10.80 2.20
N ALA A 24 14.10 11.44 3.32
CA ALA A 24 15.05 12.24 4.09
C ALA A 24 16.21 11.39 4.66
N GLU A 25 15.96 10.18 5.14
CA GLU A 25 17.02 9.28 5.62
C GLU A 25 17.88 8.74 4.48
N LEU A 26 17.29 8.44 3.31
CA LEU A 26 18.05 8.08 2.11
C LEU A 26 19.03 9.18 1.72
N LEU A 27 18.58 10.44 1.72
CA LEU A 27 19.42 11.62 1.44
C LEU A 27 20.61 11.77 2.38
N LYS A 28 20.52 11.23 3.61
CA LYS A 28 21.63 11.25 4.58
C LYS A 28 22.48 9.99 4.52
N SER A 29 22.02 8.93 3.86
CA SER A 29 22.71 7.65 3.82
C SER A 29 24.07 7.79 3.12
N PRO A 30 25.18 7.38 3.75
CA PRO A 30 26.49 7.35 3.09
C PRO A 30 26.58 6.23 2.03
N ASN A 31 25.66 5.26 2.08
CA ASN A 31 25.61 4.16 1.13
C ASN A 31 25.04 4.61 -0.21
N LYS A 32 25.62 4.12 -1.32
CA LYS A 32 25.04 4.30 -2.66
C LYS A 32 23.66 3.68 -2.71
N TRP A 33 22.72 4.40 -3.30
CA TRP A 33 21.35 3.92 -3.45
C TRP A 33 21.26 2.91 -4.58
N ARG A 34 20.30 2.00 -4.42
CA ARG A 34 19.85 1.15 -5.51
C ARG A 34 18.90 1.94 -6.41
N PRO A 35 18.74 1.54 -7.68
CA PRO A 35 17.73 2.15 -8.56
C PRO A 35 16.30 2.08 -8.00
N TYR A 36 16.02 1.07 -7.16
CA TYR A 36 14.75 0.91 -6.46
C TYR A 36 15.00 0.56 -5.00
N THR A 37 14.57 1.45 -4.10
CA THR A 37 14.52 1.24 -2.65
C THR A 37 13.08 1.02 -2.22
N ARG A 38 12.81 -0.05 -1.48
CA ARG A 38 11.44 -0.48 -1.12
C ARG A 38 11.13 -0.18 0.34
N ILE A 39 9.89 0.24 0.57
CA ILE A 39 9.31 0.54 1.89
C ILE A 39 7.93 -0.11 1.91
N ASP A 40 7.62 -0.81 3.00
CA ASP A 40 6.36 -1.55 3.08
C ASP A 40 5.84 -1.70 4.52
N LYS A 41 4.50 -1.74 4.62
CA LYS A 41 3.70 -2.28 5.70
C LYS A 41 2.48 -3.01 5.14
N ASP A 42 2.13 -4.14 5.74
CA ASP A 42 0.98 -4.95 5.35
C ASP A 42 -0.34 -4.32 5.81
N GLY A 43 -1.30 -4.19 4.88
CA GLY A 43 -2.66 -3.70 5.15
C GLY A 43 -3.68 -4.84 5.11
N ARG A 44 -4.66 -4.82 6.03
CA ARG A 44 -5.85 -5.70 5.98
C ARG A 44 -7.09 -4.92 6.40
N GLY A 45 -8.21 -5.21 5.71
CA GLY A 45 -9.63 -4.90 5.99
C GLY A 45 -10.01 -3.76 6.95
N MET A 46 -11.02 -2.97 6.58
CA MET A 46 -11.66 -1.99 7.48
C MET A 46 -12.83 -2.64 8.24
N PRO A 47 -12.88 -2.59 9.58
CA PRO A 47 -14.06 -3.02 10.33
C PRO A 47 -15.24 -2.07 10.13
N ASP A 48 -16.46 -2.59 10.32
CA ASP A 48 -17.75 -1.86 10.40
C ASP A 48 -18.36 -1.29 9.11
N LEU A 49 -17.85 -1.67 7.93
CA LEU A 49 -18.45 -1.30 6.64
C LEU A 49 -19.37 -2.39 6.09
N LYS A 50 -20.54 -2.01 5.57
CA LYS A 50 -21.34 -2.89 4.71
C LYS A 50 -20.62 -3.06 3.37
N VAL A 51 -20.00 -4.23 3.20
CA VAL A 51 -19.19 -4.58 2.03
C VAL A 51 -19.95 -5.53 1.09
N SER A 52 -19.71 -5.36 -0.21
CA SER A 52 -20.02 -6.34 -1.25
C SER A 52 -18.73 -6.70 -1.96
N PHE A 53 -18.66 -7.88 -2.56
CA PHE A 53 -17.51 -8.33 -3.32
C PHE A 53 -17.83 -8.31 -4.81
N GLU A 54 -16.85 -7.92 -5.61
CA GLU A 54 -16.93 -7.92 -7.08
C GLU A 54 -15.97 -8.98 -7.61
N SER A 55 -16.47 -9.89 -8.45
CA SER A 55 -15.65 -10.99 -8.95
C SER A 55 -14.59 -10.50 -9.95
N LEU A 56 -13.45 -11.18 -10.01
CA LEU A 56 -12.40 -10.82 -10.96
C LEU A 56 -12.85 -10.95 -12.42
N ASP A 57 -13.78 -11.86 -12.70
CA ASP A 57 -14.30 -12.05 -14.06
C ASP A 57 -15.21 -10.89 -14.48
N GLU A 58 -16.08 -10.41 -13.58
CA GLU A 58 -16.87 -9.19 -13.82
C GLU A 58 -15.97 -7.97 -14.07
N ILE A 59 -14.91 -7.81 -13.29
CA ILE A 59 -13.96 -6.69 -13.45
C ILE A 59 -13.20 -6.80 -14.79
N LYS A 60 -12.75 -8.00 -15.17
CA LYS A 60 -12.09 -8.22 -16.46
C LYS A 60 -13.02 -7.93 -17.63
N ASP A 61 -14.30 -8.29 -17.52
CA ASP A 61 -15.28 -8.04 -18.57
C ASP A 61 -15.65 -6.56 -18.69
N GLN A 62 -15.69 -5.81 -17.57
CA GLN A 62 -15.77 -4.34 -17.60
C GLN A 62 -14.56 -3.73 -18.32
N LEU A 63 -13.35 -4.25 -18.08
CA LEU A 63 -12.11 -3.71 -18.68
C LEU A 63 -12.12 -3.87 -20.21
N LYS A 64 -12.57 -5.04 -20.70
CA LYS A 64 -12.69 -5.32 -22.14
C LYS A 64 -13.68 -4.37 -22.84
N LYS A 65 -14.67 -3.85 -22.11
CA LYS A 65 -15.67 -2.91 -22.62
C LYS A 65 -15.20 -1.46 -22.58
N GLU A 66 -13.96 -1.20 -22.13
CA GLU A 66 -13.37 0.12 -21.89
C GLU A 66 -14.17 1.04 -20.96
N GLU A 67 -15.16 0.49 -20.25
CA GLU A 67 -15.91 1.22 -19.24
C GLU A 67 -14.99 1.53 -18.05
N SER A 68 -14.69 2.81 -17.86
CA SER A 68 -13.90 3.28 -16.72
C SER A 68 -12.51 2.62 -16.58
N PHE A 69 -11.76 2.52 -17.69
CA PHE A 69 -10.45 1.85 -17.78
C PHE A 69 -9.53 2.06 -16.56
N MET A 70 -9.38 3.30 -16.09
CA MET A 70 -8.53 3.57 -14.91
C MET A 70 -9.04 2.90 -13.64
N ILE A 71 -10.33 3.03 -13.32
CA ILE A 71 -10.91 2.45 -12.11
C ILE A 71 -10.84 0.93 -12.19
N THR A 72 -11.22 0.35 -13.33
CA THR A 72 -11.22 -1.09 -13.54
C THR A 72 -9.80 -1.68 -13.48
N THR A 73 -8.80 -0.96 -14.00
CA THR A 73 -7.40 -1.34 -13.86
C THR A 73 -6.94 -1.31 -12.39
N LEU A 74 -7.27 -0.25 -11.65
CA LEU A 74 -6.93 -0.15 -10.23
C LEU A 74 -7.55 -1.28 -9.40
N LYS A 75 -8.79 -1.68 -9.70
CA LYS A 75 -9.46 -2.81 -9.04
C LYS A 75 -8.71 -4.14 -9.22
N LEU A 76 -7.94 -4.31 -10.30
CA LEU A 76 -7.19 -5.54 -10.57
C LEU A 76 -5.79 -5.55 -9.95
N LEU A 77 -5.23 -4.41 -9.53
CA LEU A 77 -3.83 -4.33 -9.08
C LEU A 77 -3.57 -5.10 -7.78
N VAL A 78 -4.48 -5.01 -6.81
CA VAL A 78 -4.34 -5.74 -5.54
C VAL A 78 -4.53 -7.26 -5.74
N PRO A 79 -5.63 -7.75 -6.36
CA PRO A 79 -5.83 -9.19 -6.54
C PRO A 79 -4.82 -9.86 -7.48
N SER A 80 -4.16 -9.10 -8.37
CA SER A 80 -3.09 -9.62 -9.23
C SER A 80 -1.72 -9.63 -8.56
N GLY A 81 -1.60 -9.12 -7.33
CA GLY A 81 -0.32 -8.93 -6.64
C GLY A 81 0.54 -7.80 -7.21
N GLY A 82 -0.01 -6.96 -8.11
CA GLY A 82 0.69 -5.82 -8.70
C GLY A 82 1.10 -4.75 -7.69
N TRP A 83 0.48 -4.74 -6.50
CA TRP A 83 0.83 -3.88 -5.38
C TRP A 83 1.52 -4.62 -4.23
N THR A 84 1.99 -5.84 -4.43
CA THR A 84 2.73 -6.59 -3.41
C THR A 84 4.23 -6.48 -3.68
N LEU A 85 4.98 -5.93 -2.74
CA LEU A 85 6.43 -5.84 -2.83
C LEU A 85 7.10 -7.14 -2.38
N ASP A 86 8.25 -7.42 -2.99
CA ASP A 86 9.14 -8.51 -2.58
C ASP A 86 9.67 -8.27 -1.15
N GLN A 87 9.19 -9.08 -0.21
CA GLN A 87 9.43 -8.90 1.21
C GLN A 87 10.90 -9.06 1.62
N GLU A 88 11.68 -9.87 0.91
CA GLU A 88 13.11 -10.02 1.20
C GLU A 88 13.88 -8.76 0.79
N LYS A 89 13.48 -8.13 -0.32
CA LYS A 89 14.03 -6.83 -0.72
C LYS A 89 13.61 -5.71 0.22
N VAL A 90 12.36 -5.71 0.69
CA VAL A 90 11.87 -4.75 1.70
C VAL A 90 12.70 -4.86 2.98
N LYS A 91 12.87 -6.08 3.53
CA LYS A 91 13.66 -6.30 4.77
C LYS A 91 15.11 -5.84 4.62
N ARG A 92 15.74 -6.15 3.48
CA ARG A 92 17.09 -5.70 3.18
C ARG A 92 17.17 -4.17 3.18
N ASP A 93 16.33 -3.51 2.39
CA ASP A 93 16.35 -2.05 2.24
C ASP A 93 16.02 -1.35 3.56
N ARG A 94 15.10 -1.92 4.35
CA ARG A 94 14.77 -1.51 5.71
C ARG A 94 15.99 -1.51 6.63
N ASN A 95 16.73 -2.60 6.65
CA ASN A 95 17.91 -2.76 7.52
C ASN A 95 19.07 -1.85 7.09
N GLU A 96 19.23 -1.64 5.79
CA GLU A 96 20.36 -0.88 5.25
C GLU A 96 20.15 0.63 5.31
N TYR A 97 18.95 1.10 4.98
CA TYR A 97 18.69 2.54 4.78
C TYR A 97 17.77 3.16 5.83
N PHE A 98 16.96 2.35 6.51
CA PHE A 98 15.90 2.86 7.38
C PHE A 98 15.89 2.26 8.80
N PRO A 99 17.05 2.07 9.46
CA PRO A 99 17.07 1.47 10.80
C PRO A 99 16.38 2.35 11.85
N SER A 100 16.36 3.67 11.64
CA SER A 100 15.82 4.69 12.56
C SER A 100 14.36 5.07 12.31
N VAL A 101 13.83 4.82 11.11
CA VAL A 101 12.48 5.26 10.72
C VAL A 101 11.45 4.34 11.37
N HIS A 102 10.35 4.84 11.92
CA HIS A 102 9.18 3.99 12.21
C HIS A 102 8.17 4.14 11.07
N PHE A 103 7.94 3.07 10.31
CA PHE A 103 6.86 3.03 9.33
C PHE A 103 5.59 2.58 10.04
N ARG A 104 4.59 3.46 10.09
CA ARG A 104 3.34 3.19 10.81
C ARG A 104 2.51 2.14 10.08
N THR A 105 1.90 1.25 10.87
CA THR A 105 0.92 0.25 10.43
C THR A 105 -0.43 0.89 10.12
N ALA A 106 -1.30 0.17 9.42
CA ALA A 106 -2.63 0.67 9.07
C ALA A 106 -3.43 1.03 10.33
N LYS A 107 -3.28 0.24 11.39
CA LYS A 107 -3.91 0.48 12.69
C LYS A 107 -3.43 1.80 13.30
N GLU A 108 -2.12 2.03 13.38
CA GLU A 108 -1.56 3.27 13.91
C GLU A 108 -2.00 4.51 13.11
N LEU A 109 -2.11 4.39 11.78
CA LEU A 109 -2.62 5.47 10.93
C LEU A 109 -4.10 5.76 11.18
N LEU A 110 -4.92 4.71 11.30
CA LEU A 110 -6.35 4.86 11.61
C LEU A 110 -6.57 5.46 13.01
N GLU A 111 -5.74 5.08 13.98
CA GLU A 111 -5.76 5.67 15.33
C GLU A 111 -5.35 7.15 15.29
N ALA A 112 -4.29 7.50 14.56
CA ALA A 112 -3.86 8.89 14.42
C ALA A 112 -4.95 9.78 13.77
N VAL A 113 -5.67 9.29 12.76
CA VAL A 113 -6.77 10.04 12.12
C VAL A 113 -7.97 10.20 13.05
N LYS A 114 -8.23 9.22 13.93
CA LYS A 114 -9.28 9.36 14.96
C LYS A 114 -8.93 10.43 15.99
N GLU A 115 -7.66 10.56 16.35
CA GLU A 115 -7.17 11.57 17.29
C GLU A 115 -7.13 12.96 16.66
N ASP A 116 -6.59 13.08 15.45
CA ASP A 116 -6.55 14.32 14.66
C ASP A 116 -6.96 14.05 13.20
N PRO A 117 -8.19 14.40 12.80
CA PRO A 117 -8.67 14.22 11.44
C PRO A 117 -7.89 15.00 10.37
N LYS A 118 -7.03 15.95 10.77
CA LYS A 118 -6.19 16.74 9.85
C LYS A 118 -4.78 16.18 9.70
N VAL A 119 -4.42 15.12 10.42
CA VAL A 119 -3.10 14.51 10.33
C VAL A 119 -2.85 13.98 8.92
N ILE A 120 -1.65 14.23 8.41
CA ILE A 120 -1.21 13.63 7.15
C ILE A 120 -0.76 12.19 7.46
N VAL A 121 -1.51 11.23 6.92
CA VAL A 121 -1.13 9.81 6.88
C VAL A 121 -0.23 9.57 5.69
#